data_AF-A0A5C7VES4-F1
#
_entry.id   AF-A0A5C7VES4-F1
#
_cell.length_a   1.000
_cell.length_b   1.000
_cell.length_c   1.000
_cell.angle_alpha   90.00
_cell.angle_beta   90.00
_cell.angle_gamma   90.00
#
_symmetry.space_group_name_H-M   'P 1'
#
loop_
_entity.id
_entity.type
_entity.pdbx_description
1 polymer ?
#
loop_
_entity_poly.entity_id
_entity_poly.type
_entity_poly.pdbx_seq_one_letter_code
_entity_poly.pdbx_strand_id
1 'polypeptide(L)'
;MTEEQRRQLQQQLWNIANTLRGKMNADEFRDYILGFIFYKYLSEKVERFADSILEQDGLKFATIDEQTAEGAEIVQAVHEAAVTELGYFLKPSELFHAIAMKGNSQSDSDT
;
A
#
# COMPACT_ATOMS: atom_id res chain seq x y z
N MET A 1 9.14 -15.74 17.86
CA MET A 1 10.06 -15.81 16.71
C MET A 1 11.38 -16.37 17.19
N THR A 2 11.72 -17.59 16.80
CA THR A 2 13.04 -18.19 17.08
C THR A 2 14.11 -17.59 16.16
N GLU A 3 15.39 -17.66 16.54
CA GLU A 3 16.50 -17.17 15.70
C GLU A 3 16.53 -17.83 14.32
N GLU A 4 16.12 -19.10 14.25
CA GLU A 4 16.04 -19.87 13.02
C GLU A 4 14.98 -19.31 12.04
N GLN A 5 13.81 -18.92 12.57
CA GLN A 5 12.77 -18.25 11.78
C GLN A 5 13.22 -16.89 11.26
N ARG A 6 13.96 -16.12 12.09
CA ARG A 6 14.53 -14.84 11.68
C ARG A 6 15.53 -15.01 10.54
N ARG A 7 16.42 -16.01 10.64
CA ARG A 7 17.42 -16.30 9.60
C ARG A 7 16.77 -16.76 8.30
N GLN A 8 15.77 -17.63 8.36
CA GLN A 8 15.03 -18.06 7.18
C GLN A 8 14.30 -16.89 6.50
N LEU A 9 13.67 -16.01 7.29
CA LEU A 9 12.99 -14.82 6.77
C LEU A 9 13.98 -13.86 6.09
N GLN A 10 15.12 -13.58 6.72
CA GLN A 10 16.17 -12.76 6.12
C GLN A 10 16.67 -13.33 4.79
N GLN A 11 16.88 -14.65 4.73
CA GLN A 11 17.36 -15.31 3.53
C GLN A 11 16.32 -15.30 2.40
N GLN A 12 15.04 -15.46 2.72
CA GLN A 12 13.95 -15.30 1.76
C GLN A 12 13.85 -13.85 1.24
N LEU A 13 13.90 -12.85 2.13
CA LEU A 13 13.90 -11.44 1.73
C LEU A 13 15.09 -11.10 0.83
N TRP A 14 16.27 -11.64 1.13
CA TRP A 14 17.47 -11.47 0.32
C TRP A 14 17.34 -12.13 -1.06
N ASN A 15 16.75 -13.33 -1.14
CA ASN A 15 16.48 -14.00 -2.41
C ASN A 15 15.47 -13.22 -3.25
N ILE A 16 14.39 -12.73 -2.64
CA ILE A 16 13.37 -11.90 -3.31
C ILE A 16 14.00 -10.61 -3.85
N ALA A 17 14.83 -9.94 -3.04
CA ALA A 17 15.56 -8.76 -3.46
C ALA A 17 16.49 -9.02 -4.66
N ASN A 18 17.22 -10.13 -4.68
CA ASN A 18 18.07 -10.49 -5.82
C ASN A 18 17.26 -10.76 -7.10
N THR A 19 16.12 -11.44 -6.97
CA THR A 19 15.23 -11.69 -8.11
C THR A 19 14.65 -10.39 -8.65
N LEU A 20 14.21 -9.48 -7.77
CA LEU A 20 13.60 -8.20 -8.15
C LEU A 20 14.62 -7.18 -8.66
N ARG A 21 15.87 -7.22 -8.20
CA ARG A 21 16.93 -6.30 -8.62
C ARG A 21 17.22 -6.39 -10.13
N GLY A 22 17.02 -7.55 -10.75
CA GLY A 22 17.27 -7.73 -12.18
C GLY A 22 18.68 -7.26 -12.59
N LYS A 23 18.76 -6.27 -13.51
CA LYS A 23 20.00 -5.65 -13.99
C LYS A 23 20.43 -4.39 -13.22
N MET A 24 19.70 -4.00 -12.18
CA MET A 24 19.90 -2.72 -11.47
C MET A 24 21.04 -2.83 -10.45
N ASN A 25 21.76 -1.72 -10.19
CA ASN A 25 22.80 -1.74 -9.17
C ASN A 25 22.22 -1.89 -7.76
N ALA A 26 23.01 -2.42 -6.83
CA ALA A 26 22.55 -2.70 -5.46
C ALA A 26 22.16 -1.43 -4.68
N ASP A 27 22.84 -0.31 -4.94
CA ASP A 27 22.53 0.97 -4.31
C ASP A 27 21.26 1.59 -4.89
N GLU A 28 21.08 1.54 -6.21
CA GLU A 28 19.83 1.97 -6.88
C GLU A 28 18.63 1.15 -6.37
N PHE A 29 18.76 -0.18 -6.28
CA PHE A 29 17.68 -1.03 -5.76
C PHE A 29 17.31 -0.70 -4.33
N ARG A 30 18.29 -0.37 -3.48
CA ARG A 30 18.06 0.03 -2.10
C ARG A 30 17.23 1.31 -2.02
N ASP A 31 17.55 2.30 -2.84
CA ASP A 31 16.85 3.59 -2.82
C ASP A 31 15.39 3.43 -3.30
N TYR A 32 15.16 2.63 -4.34
CA TYR A 32 13.80 2.35 -4.82
C TYR A 32 12.99 1.50 -3.84
N ILE A 33 13.56 0.40 -3.32
CA ILE A 33 12.81 -0.51 -2.45
C ILE A 33 12.42 0.17 -1.13
N LEU A 34 13.25 1.07 -0.61
CA LEU A 34 12.94 1.82 0.59
C LEU A 34 11.73 2.75 0.36
N GLY A 35 11.65 3.40 -0.80
CA GLY A 35 10.49 4.19 -1.20
C GLY A 35 9.21 3.35 -1.26
N PHE A 36 9.26 2.16 -1.84
CA PHE A 36 8.11 1.25 -1.89
C PHE A 36 7.68 0.73 -0.51
N ILE A 37 8.63 0.38 0.36
CA ILE A 37 8.34 -0.05 1.73
C ILE A 37 7.70 1.10 2.52
N PHE A 38 8.23 2.31 2.37
CA PHE A 38 7.67 3.50 3.01
C PHE A 38 6.27 3.80 2.50
N TYR A 39 6.03 3.73 1.19
CA TYR A 39 4.72 3.90 0.60
C TYR A 39 3.71 2.86 1.12
N LYS A 40 4.10 1.58 1.17
CA LYS A 40 3.30 0.51 1.76
C LYS A 40 2.92 0.84 3.21
N TYR A 41 3.87 1.28 4.01
CA TYR A 41 3.63 1.67 5.40
C TYR A 41 2.63 2.83 5.51
N LEU A 42 2.80 3.88 4.71
CA LEU A 42 1.89 5.04 4.71
C LEU A 42 0.47 4.65 4.28
N SER A 43 0.37 3.84 3.22
CA SER A 43 -0.90 3.30 2.71
C SER A 43 -1.65 2.51 3.76
N GLU A 44 -1.00 1.53 4.39
CA GLU A 44 -1.66 0.70 5.41
C GLU A 44 -2.06 1.52 6.65
N LYS A 45 -1.30 2.57 6.98
CA LYS A 45 -1.62 3.44 8.11
C LYS A 45 -2.87 4.28 7.82
N VAL A 46 -3.02 4.83 6.62
CA VAL A 46 -4.25 5.54 6.20
C VAL A 46 -5.43 4.58 6.13
N GLU A 47 -5.25 3.41 5.53
CA GLU A 47 -6.31 2.39 5.42
C GLU A 47 -6.84 2.01 6.80
N ARG A 48 -5.97 1.68 7.76
CA ARG A 48 -6.38 1.36 9.14
C ARG A 48 -7.08 2.51 9.84
N PHE A 49 -6.61 3.74 9.61
CA PHE A 49 -7.23 4.92 10.20
C PHE A 49 -8.63 5.16 9.61
N ALA A 50 -8.76 5.10 8.29
CA ALA A 50 -10.03 5.24 7.61
C ALA A 50 -11.02 4.14 8.02
N ASP A 51 -10.58 2.88 8.04
CA ASP A 51 -11.39 1.75 8.51
C ASP A 51 -11.86 1.94 9.95
N SER A 52 -11.04 2.54 10.84
CA SER A 52 -11.46 2.82 12.23
C SER A 52 -12.55 3.88 12.34
N ILE A 53 -12.60 4.83 11.41
CA ILE A 53 -13.66 5.85 11.35
C ILE A 53 -14.94 5.23 10.79
N LEU A 54 -14.79 4.41 9.75
CA LEU A 54 -15.89 3.79 9.01
C LEU A 54 -16.45 2.52 9.67
N GLU A 55 -15.84 2.07 10.76
CA GLU A 55 -16.24 0.87 11.50
C GLU A 55 -17.71 0.94 11.95
N GLN A 56 -18.19 2.15 12.29
CA GLN A 56 -19.58 2.37 12.70
C GLN A 56 -20.59 2.12 11.56
N ASP A 57 -20.17 2.37 10.32
CA ASP A 57 -20.98 2.16 9.12
C ASP A 57 -20.81 0.74 8.55
N GLY A 58 -19.90 -0.06 9.12
CA GLY A 58 -19.57 -1.40 8.62
C GLY A 58 -18.90 -1.37 7.24
N LEU A 59 -18.35 -0.23 6.83
CA LEU A 59 -17.71 -0.02 5.55
C LEU A 59 -16.20 -0.19 5.64
N LYS A 60 -15.59 -0.66 4.56
CA LYS A 60 -14.13 -0.68 4.40
C LYS A 60 -13.69 0.40 3.44
N PHE A 61 -12.67 1.15 3.82
CA PHE A 61 -12.16 2.25 3.01
C PHE A 61 -11.73 1.79 1.61
N ALA A 62 -11.05 0.65 1.53
CA ALA A 62 -10.56 0.08 0.28
C ALA A 62 -11.69 -0.34 -0.72
N THR A 63 -12.93 -0.49 -0.24
CA THR A 63 -14.07 -0.89 -1.09
C THR A 63 -14.93 0.27 -1.56
N ILE A 64 -14.63 1.49 -1.10
CA ILE A 64 -15.40 2.68 -1.46
C ILE A 64 -15.11 3.07 -2.90
N ASP A 65 -16.18 3.23 -3.69
CA ASP A 65 -16.10 3.76 -5.05
C ASP A 65 -16.17 5.29 -5.03
N GLU A 66 -15.01 5.92 -5.24
CA GLU A 66 -14.84 7.37 -5.32
C GLU A 66 -15.55 8.02 -6.51
N GLN A 67 -16.07 7.25 -7.47
CA GLN A 67 -16.83 7.78 -8.61
C GLN A 67 -18.32 7.97 -8.30
N THR A 68 -18.80 7.37 -7.22
CA THR A 68 -20.18 7.55 -6.75
C THR A 68 -20.29 8.83 -5.92
N ALA A 69 -21.45 9.50 -5.94
CA ALA A 69 -21.66 10.70 -5.13
C ALA A 69 -21.51 10.42 -3.63
N GLU A 70 -22.07 9.30 -3.15
CA GLU A 70 -21.97 8.86 -1.75
C GLU A 70 -20.51 8.52 -1.37
N GLY A 71 -19.81 7.77 -2.23
CA GLY A 71 -18.41 7.42 -1.98
C GLY A 71 -17.49 8.63 -1.96
N ALA A 72 -17.72 9.62 -2.83
CA ALA A 72 -16.95 10.87 -2.84
C ALA A 72 -17.13 11.68 -1.54
N GLU A 73 -18.34 11.73 -0.98
CA GLU A 73 -18.60 12.39 0.30
C GLU A 73 -17.88 11.69 1.46
N ILE A 74 -17.93 10.35 1.49
CA ILE A 74 -17.23 9.56 2.53
C ILE A 74 -15.71 9.76 2.41
N VAL A 75 -15.16 9.68 1.20
CA VAL A 75 -13.73 9.89 0.94
C VAL A 75 -13.30 11.29 1.37
N GLN A 76 -14.13 12.31 1.13
CA GLN A 76 -13.85 13.69 1.55
C GLN A 76 -13.84 13.83 3.08
N ALA A 77 -14.81 13.22 3.77
CA ALA A 77 -14.84 13.23 5.24
C ALA A 77 -13.61 12.53 5.85
N VAL A 78 -13.23 11.38 5.29
CA VAL A 78 -12.01 10.65 5.70
C VAL A 78 -10.76 11.48 5.37
N HIS A 79 -10.71 12.17 4.23
CA HIS A 79 -9.59 13.03 3.85
C HIS A 79 -9.35 14.13 4.88
N GLU A 80 -10.39 14.85 5.31
CA GLU A 80 -10.26 15.92 6.31
C GLU A 80 -9.76 15.39 7.66
N ALA A 81 -10.29 14.24 8.10
CA ALA A 81 -9.83 13.57 9.31
C ALA A 81 -8.38 13.09 9.21
N ALA A 82 -8.00 12.49 8.08
CA ALA A 82 -6.67 11.93 7.85
C ALA A 82 -5.61 13.01 7.73
N VAL A 83 -5.89 14.11 7.04
CA VAL A 83 -4.96 15.25 6.96
C VAL A 83 -4.74 15.87 8.34
N THR A 84 -5.78 15.92 9.18
CA THR A 84 -5.69 16.46 10.54
C THR A 84 -4.87 15.57 11.48
N GLU A 85 -5.13 14.26 11.47
CA GLU A 85 -4.49 13.32 12.42
C GLU A 85 -3.13 12.79 11.90
N LEU A 86 -3.05 12.48 10.61
CA LEU A 86 -1.89 11.84 10.00
C LEU A 86 -0.99 12.81 9.24
N GLY A 87 -1.50 13.97 8.81
CA GLY A 87 -0.78 14.97 8.01
C GLY A 87 -0.68 14.64 6.52
N TYR A 88 -1.30 13.55 6.07
CA TYR A 88 -1.34 13.11 4.68
C TYR A 88 -2.57 12.24 4.42
N PHE A 89 -2.91 12.06 3.15
CA PHE A 89 -4.05 11.24 2.72
C PHE A 89 -3.71 10.47 1.44
N LEU A 90 -4.32 9.31 1.27
CA LEU A 90 -4.28 8.48 0.07
C LEU A 90 -5.69 8.05 -0.27
N LYS A 91 -6.06 8.14 -1.54
CA LYS A 91 -7.37 7.67 -2.01
C LYS A 91 -7.46 6.15 -1.95
N PRO A 92 -8.68 5.57 -1.93
CA PRO A 92 -8.86 4.13 -2.05
C PRO A 92 -8.15 3.53 -3.28
N SER A 93 -8.20 4.24 -4.42
CA SER A 93 -7.53 3.86 -5.67
C SER A 93 -6.00 3.97 -5.65
N GLU A 94 -5.45 4.71 -4.70
CA GLU A 94 -4.01 4.93 -4.51
C GLU A 94 -3.41 3.99 -3.46
N LEU A 95 -4.21 3.21 -2.73
CA LEU A 95 -3.69 2.27 -1.74
C LEU A 95 -2.70 1.28 -2.38
N PHE A 96 -1.74 0.83 -1.58
CA PHE A 96 -0.66 -0.07 -2.02
C PHE A 96 -1.21 -1.30 -2.74
N HIS A 97 -2.28 -1.92 -2.22
CA HIS A 97 -2.90 -3.09 -2.85
C HIS A 97 -3.53 -2.74 -4.22
N ALA A 98 -4.12 -1.55 -4.36
CA ALA A 98 -4.78 -1.09 -5.59
C ALA A 98 -3.73 -0.84 -6.69
N ILE A 99 -2.63 -0.18 -6.34
CA ILE A 99 -1.48 0.01 -7.24
C ILE A 99 -0.85 -1.33 -7.60
N ALA A 100 -0.67 -2.24 -6.64
CA ALA A 100 -0.11 -3.57 -6.89
C ALA A 100 -0.99 -4.39 -7.84
N MET A 101 -2.32 -4.36 -7.68
CA MET A 101 -3.25 -5.01 -8.60
C MET A 101 -3.18 -4.42 -10.01
N LYS A 102 -3.14 -3.09 -10.13
CA LYS A 102 -3.01 -2.40 -11.42
C LYS A 102 -1.69 -2.73 -12.13
N GLY A 103 -0.60 -2.87 -11.37
CA GLY A 103 0.69 -3.30 -11.92
C GLY A 103 0.67 -4.74 -12.45
N ASN A 104 -0.13 -5.62 -11.85
CA ASN A 104 -0.23 -7.03 -12.24
C ASN A 104 -1.10 -7.26 -13.49
N SER A 105 -2.08 -6.40 -13.77
CA SER A 105 -2.91 -6.54 -14.98
C SER A 105 -2.21 -6.09 -16.27
N GLN A 106 -1.10 -5.34 -16.16
CA GLN A 106 -0.33 -4.87 -17.32
C GLN A 106 0.52 -5.98 -17.96
N SER A 107 0.84 -7.06 -17.25
CA SER A 107 1.64 -8.17 -17.80
C SER A 107 0.88 -9.09 -18.75
N ASP A 108 -0.46 -9.04 -18.75
CA ASP A 108 -1.31 -9.94 -19.54
C ASP A 108 -1.72 -9.35 -20.89
N SER A 109 -1.44 -8.07 -21.16
CA SER A 109 -1.84 -7.39 -22.41
C SER A 109 -0.79 -7.38 -23.52
N ASP A 110 0.42 -7.91 -23.26
CA ASP A 110 1.54 -7.92 -24.21
C ASP A 110 1.87 -9.32 -24.78
N THR A 111 0.91 -10.26 -24.77
CA THR A 111 1.01 -11.55 -25.49
C THR A 111 -0.11 -11.71 -26.50
#